data_AF-A0AAD1S1H2-F1
#
_entry.id   AF-A0AAD1S1H2-F1
#
_cell.length_a   1.000
_cell.length_b   1.000
_cell.length_c   1.000
_cell.angle_alpha   90.00
_cell.angle_beta   90.00
_cell.angle_gamma   90.00
#
_symmetry.space_group_name_H-M   'P 1'
#
loop_
_entity.id
_entity.type
_entity.pdbx_description
1 polymer ?
#
loop_
_entity_poly.entity_id
_entity_poly.type
_entity_poly.pdbx_seq_one_letter_code
_entity_poly.pdbx_strand_id
1 'polypeptide(L)'
;CPHPPLREDILNTLKQNSQPLLFHEAPITIYPDLSWLTLQARRILRPITDQLRARNIRYRWGYPLALSITHKDPHIQDCIYSSST
;
A
#
# COMPACT_ATOMS: atom_id res chain seq x y z
N CYS A 1 -10.45 2.06 -20.07
CA CYS A 1 -9.72 1.76 -18.81
C CYS A 1 -9.14 3.06 -18.27
N PRO A 2 -9.48 3.51 -17.05
CA PRO A 2 -8.80 4.66 -16.48
C PRO A 2 -7.34 4.27 -16.26
N HIS A 3 -6.43 4.98 -16.93
CA HIS A 3 -5.01 4.88 -16.65
C HIS A 3 -4.76 5.55 -15.29
N PRO A 4 -3.87 5.02 -14.45
CA PRO A 4 -3.56 5.67 -13.18
C PRO A 4 -2.91 7.04 -13.45
N PRO A 5 -2.97 7.96 -12.48
CA PRO A 5 -2.17 9.18 -12.59
C PRO A 5 -0.68 8.83 -12.64
N LEU A 6 0.12 9.67 -13.32
CA LEU A 6 1.56 9.46 -13.50
C LEU A 6 2.31 9.15 -12.19
N ARG A 7 1.94 9.81 -11.09
CA ARG A 7 2.57 9.59 -9.77
C ARG A 7 2.35 8.18 -9.27
N GLU A 8 1.11 7.69 -9.31
CA GLU A 8 0.75 6.33 -8.96
C GLU A 8 1.43 5.31 -9.88
N ASP A 9 1.55 5.59 -11.17
CA ASP A 9 2.25 4.71 -12.13
C ASP A 9 3.73 4.56 -11.80
N ILE A 10 4.42 5.66 -11.50
CA ILE A 10 5.82 5.62 -11.06
C ILE A 10 5.94 4.79 -9.77
N LEU A 11 5.09 5.05 -8.77
CA LEU A 11 5.15 4.31 -7.51
C LEU A 11 4.80 2.82 -7.67
N ASN A 12 3.93 2.46 -8.61
CA ASN A 12 3.55 1.08 -8.88
C ASN A 12 4.67 0.33 -9.62
N THR A 13 5.27 0.96 -10.63
CA THR A 13 6.40 0.37 -11.37
C THR A 13 7.59 0.12 -10.45
N LEU A 14 7.90 1.05 -9.54
CA LEU A 14 8.96 0.87 -8.53
C LEU A 14 8.70 -0.25 -7.53
N LYS A 15 7.43 -0.55 -7.21
CA LYS A 15 7.10 -1.68 -6.33
C LYS A 15 7.19 -3.03 -7.03
N GLN A 16 6.93 -3.06 -8.34
CA GLN A 16 6.99 -4.27 -9.15
C GLN A 16 8.44 -4.63 -9.51
N ASN A 17 9.28 -3.62 -9.70
CA ASN A 17 10.71 -3.79 -9.98
C ASN A 17 11.46 -4.08 -8.67
N SER A 18 12.13 -5.22 -8.62
CA SER A 18 12.97 -5.61 -7.48
C SER A 18 14.37 -4.96 -7.49
N GLN A 19 14.72 -4.28 -8.58
CA GLN A 19 16.03 -3.63 -8.73
C GLN A 19 16.06 -2.27 -8.03
N PRO A 20 17.15 -1.93 -7.32
CA PRO A 20 17.31 -0.63 -6.68
C PRO A 20 17.37 0.46 -7.75
N LEU A 21 16.64 1.55 -7.55
CA LEU A 21 16.72 2.71 -8.45
C LEU A 21 18.03 3.46 -8.16
N LEU A 22 18.91 3.55 -9.17
CA LEU A 22 20.21 4.20 -9.05
C LEU A 22 20.15 5.62 -9.60
N PHE A 23 20.68 6.58 -8.85
CA PHE A 23 20.92 7.95 -9.28
C PHE A 23 22.38 8.31 -8.98
N HIS A 24 23.18 8.57 -10.01
CA HIS A 24 24.64 8.79 -9.87
C HIS A 24 25.31 7.66 -9.06
N GLU A 25 25.01 6.40 -9.41
CA GLU A 25 25.51 5.19 -8.73
C GLU A 25 25.07 5.02 -7.26
N ALA A 26 24.31 5.96 -6.72
CA ALA A 26 23.72 5.85 -5.39
C ALA A 26 22.31 5.24 -5.46
N PRO A 27 21.98 4.24 -4.62
CA PRO A 27 20.62 3.74 -4.51
C PRO A 27 19.73 4.77 -3.84
N ILE A 28 18.62 5.12 -4.50
CA ILE A 28 17.60 6.00 -3.94
C ILE A 28 16.26 5.27 -3.79
N THR A 29 15.48 5.68 -2.79
CA THR A 29 14.14 5.16 -2.56
C THR A 29 13.13 6.30 -2.64
N ILE A 30 12.07 6.09 -3.42
CA ILE A 30 11.00 7.06 -3.59
C ILE A 30 9.83 6.65 -2.70
N TYR A 31 9.36 7.60 -1.90
CA TYR A 31 8.20 7.43 -1.03
C TYR A 31 7.07 8.36 -1.47
N PRO A 32 5.80 7.95 -1.30
CA PRO A 32 4.68 8.85 -1.50
C PRO A 32 4.73 10.00 -0.49
N ASP A 33 4.30 11.17 -0.93
CA ASP A 33 4.10 12.31 -0.03
C ASP A 33 2.91 12.04 0.89
N LEU A 34 3.18 11.98 2.19
CA LEU A 34 2.19 11.69 3.23
C LEU A 34 2.36 12.68 4.37
N SER A 35 1.25 13.27 4.81
CA SER A 35 1.26 14.14 5.97
C SER A 35 1.75 13.40 7.22
N TRP A 36 2.36 14.15 8.15
CA TRP A 36 2.84 13.60 9.42
C TRP A 36 1.72 12.86 10.19
N LEU A 37 0.50 13.41 10.20
CA LEU A 37 -0.67 12.77 10.81
C LEU A 37 -0.97 11.41 10.18
N THR A 38 -0.87 11.30 8.86
CA THR A 38 -1.11 10.04 8.14
C THR A 38 -0.04 9.01 8.47
N LEU A 39 1.23 9.43 8.54
CA LEU A 39 2.33 8.56 8.95
C LEU A 39 2.13 8.05 10.37
N GLN A 40 1.69 8.92 11.29
CA GLN A 40 1.43 8.54 12.68
C GLN A 40 0.27 7.55 12.80
N ALA A 41 -0.84 7.78 12.09
CA ALA A 41 -1.96 6.84 12.06
C ALA A 41 -1.55 5.46 11.53
N ARG A 42 -0.72 5.40 10.48
CA ARG A 42 -0.17 4.14 9.96
C ARG A 42 0.75 3.44 10.98
N ARG A 43 1.53 4.19 11.76
CA ARG A 43 2.36 3.63 12.84
C ARG A 43 1.52 3.03 13.97
N ILE A 44 0.38 3.64 14.31
CA ILE A 44 -0.56 3.11 15.30
C ILE A 44 -1.11 1.75 14.84
N LEU A 45 -1.39 1.60 13.54
CA LEU A 45 -1.88 0.35 12.95
C LEU A 45 -0.77 -0.69 12.68
N ARG A 46 0.48 -0.39 13.03
CA ARG A 46 1.62 -1.30 12.85
C ARG A 46 1.41 -2.69 13.47
N PRO A 47 0.89 -2.83 14.70
CA PRO A 47 0.65 -4.15 15.30
C PRO A 47 -0.28 -5.02 14.45
N ILE A 48 -1.29 -4.42 13.82
CA ILE A 48 -2.22 -5.13 12.93
C ILE A 48 -1.49 -5.56 11.65
N THR A 49 -0.73 -4.65 11.03
CA THR A 49 0.04 -5.00 9.83
C THR A 49 1.11 -6.05 10.07
N ASP A 50 1.71 -6.07 11.27
CA ASP A 50 2.69 -7.07 11.67
C ASP A 50 2.02 -8.45 11.83
N GLN A 51 0.81 -8.50 12.40
CA GLN A 51 0.01 -9.73 12.44
C GLN A 51 -0.40 -10.23 11.05
N LEU A 52 -0.81 -9.32 10.15
CA LEU A 52 -1.14 -9.67 8.77
C LEU A 52 0.07 -10.25 8.03
N ARG A 53 1.24 -9.61 8.20
CA ARG A 53 2.51 -10.10 7.64
C ARG A 53 2.89 -11.47 8.20
N ALA A 54 2.77 -11.67 9.52
CA ALA A 54 3.07 -12.95 10.17
C ALA A 54 2.19 -14.09 9.63
N ARG A 55 0.96 -13.78 9.20
CA ARG A 55 0.01 -14.74 8.61
C ARG A 55 0.15 -14.87 7.08
N ASN A 56 1.17 -14.28 6.47
CA ASN A 56 1.34 -14.20 5.00
C ASN A 56 0.12 -13.61 4.26
N ILE A 57 -0.65 -12.76 4.93
CA ILE A 57 -1.79 -12.07 4.33
C ILE A 57 -1.27 -10.82 3.63
N ARG A 58 -1.57 -10.70 2.33
CA ARG A 58 -1.20 -9.53 1.54
C ARG A 58 -2.11 -8.36 1.91
N TYR A 59 -1.51 -7.21 2.20
CA TYR A 59 -2.21 -5.98 2.47
C TYR A 59 -1.60 -4.83 1.67
N ARG A 60 -2.38 -3.78 1.42
CA ARG A 60 -1.97 -2.56 0.73
C ARG A 60 -2.53 -1.35 1.45
N TRP A 61 -1.70 -0.32 1.63
CA TRP A 61 -2.16 1.00 2.02
C TRP A 61 -2.75 1.74 0.80
N GLY A 62 -4.02 2.11 0.89
CA GLY A 62 -4.67 3.11 0.06
C GLY A 62 -4.49 4.52 0.63
N TYR A 63 -4.62 5.52 -0.23
CA TYR A 63 -4.55 6.92 0.16
C TYR A 63 -5.88 7.40 0.75
N PRO A 64 -5.89 8.26 1.78
CA PRO A 64 -4.74 8.65 2.62
C PRO A 64 -4.46 7.62 3.74
N LEU A 65 -5.52 7.03 4.30
CA LEU A 65 -5.49 6.04 5.37
C LEU A 65 -6.56 4.98 5.13
N ALA A 66 -6.30 4.08 4.18
CA ALA A 66 -7.12 2.89 3.95
C ALA A 66 -6.24 1.65 3.98
N LEU A 67 -6.65 0.61 4.70
CA LEU A 67 -5.94 -0.68 4.73
C LEU A 67 -6.78 -1.71 3.97
N SER A 68 -6.35 -2.03 2.75
CA SER A 68 -6.99 -3.08 1.94
C SER A 68 -6.27 -4.40 2.16
N ILE A 69 -7.04 -5.46 2.40
CA ILE A 69 -6.53 -6.81 2.66
C ILE A 69 -6.99 -7.71 1.53
N THR A 70 -6.08 -8.52 0.99
CA THR A 70 -6.41 -9.53 -0.01
C THR A 70 -6.27 -10.91 0.63
N HIS A 71 -7.40 -11.46 1.07
CA HIS A 71 -7.47 -12.85 1.51
C HIS A 71 -7.73 -13.74 0.28
N LYS A 72 -6.98 -14.83 0.12
CA LYS A 72 -7.18 -15.81 -0.96
C LYS A 72 -8.37 -16.74 -0.65
N ASP A 73 -9.41 -16.27 0.02
CA ASP A 73 -10.69 -16.97 0.05
C ASP A 73 -11.67 -16.32 -0.93
N PRO A 74 -12.28 -17.09 -1.83
CA PRO A 74 -13.30 -16.59 -2.74
C PRO A 74 -14.57 -16.08 -2.03
N HIS A 75 -14.75 -16.36 -0.74
CA HIS A 75 -15.98 -16.04 0.01
C HIS A 75 -16.00 -14.67 0.74
N ILE A 76 -14.90 -13.91 0.73
CA ILE A 76 -14.80 -12.64 1.51
C ILE A 76 -14.72 -11.41 0.59
N GLN A 77 -14.97 -11.56 -0.72
CA GLN A 77 -15.00 -10.42 -1.65
C GLN A 77 -16.27 -9.55 -1.47
N ASP A 78 -17.29 -10.05 -0.78
CA ASP A 78 -18.60 -9.38 -0.68
C ASP A 78 -18.70 -8.35 0.46
N CYS A 79 -17.75 -8.32 1.41
CA CYS A 79 -17.95 -7.59 2.66
C CYS A 79 -17.31 -6.20 2.75
N ILE A 80 -16.63 -5.70 1.71
CA ILE A 80 -15.87 -4.43 1.82
C ILE A 80 -16.57 -3.24 1.13
N TYR A 81 -17.71 -3.44 0.47
CA TYR A 81 -18.47 -2.35 -0.17
C TYR A 81 -19.94 -2.28 0.29
N SER A 82 -20.17 -2.22 1.61
CA SER A 82 -21.49 -1.91 2.17
C SER A 82 -21.36 -1.13 3.48
N SER A 83 -20.75 0.04 3.40
CA SER A 83 -20.88 1.07 4.43
C SER A 83 -20.78 2.46 3.81
N SER A 84 -21.61 2.74 2.82
CA SER A 84 -22.04 4.11 2.52
C SER A 84 -23.25 4.40 3.40
N THR A 85 -23.01 5.13 4.49
CA THR A 85 -24.05 5.93 5.15
C THR A 85 -24.13 7.26 4.41
#